data_AF-A0A7C6VM17-F1
#
_entry.id   AF-A0A7C6VM17-F1
#
_cell.length_a   1.000
_cell.length_b   1.000
_cell.length_c   1.000
_cell.angle_alpha   90.00
_cell.angle_beta   90.00
_cell.angle_gamma   90.00
#
_symmetry.space_group_name_H-M   'P 1'
#
loop_
_entity.id
_entity.type
_entity.pdbx_description
1 polymer ?
#
loop_
_entity_poly.entity_id
_entity_poly.type
_entity_poly.pdbx_seq_one_letter_code
_entity_poly.pdbx_strand_id
1 'polypeptide(L)'
;MVSADDFRRLAAVRRLGLVSLLLAVACLLGTAGALMLLPYAGPAGQAIVGGTGLAVAGAAFAFGRMISLRRPGVRRVGFVTVGLAAASAVLFALLAVARPEAAGYFVAWLVVHLAYAGFALHRLVRWPTGEIADEPPVALGIFISYRRDDSRETVGRLHDALSRGFDPARIFLDVAGQVPGEDYRTVIGRALDAVEVVLVVIGPRWLDITDAQGRRRLDDPEDMVRIEVESALQRGKQVIPVLVQGATMPADEALPAALAPLAFRIASPLRPDPDFRTDLQRLVDALRAHAEGHKD
;
A
#
# COMPACT_ATOMS: atom_id res chain seq x y z
N MET A 1 -7.14 -1.55 17.98
CA MET A 1 -6.19 -0.52 18.45
C MET A 1 -4.86 -1.01 17.96
N VAL A 2 -4.28 -0.39 16.93
CA VAL A 2 -2.95 -0.84 16.47
C VAL A 2 -2.02 -0.31 17.51
N SER A 3 -1.79 -1.14 18.53
CA SER A 3 -0.98 -0.78 19.68
C SER A 3 0.30 -0.10 19.21
N ALA A 4 0.80 0.85 19.99
CA ALA A 4 2.15 1.40 19.79
C ALA A 4 3.21 0.28 19.66
N ASP A 5 2.91 -0.95 20.08
CA ASP A 5 3.69 -2.15 19.81
C ASP A 5 3.68 -2.63 18.36
N ASP A 6 2.61 -2.48 17.59
CA ASP A 6 2.55 -2.88 16.18
C ASP A 6 3.28 -1.89 15.27
N PHE A 7 3.20 -0.58 15.55
CA PHE A 7 4.08 0.41 14.92
C PHE A 7 5.54 0.19 15.33
N ARG A 8 5.82 -0.12 16.61
CA ARG A 8 7.15 -0.54 17.05
C ARG A 8 7.61 -1.83 16.39
N ARG A 9 6.72 -2.80 16.13
CA ARG A 9 7.03 -4.06 15.42
C ARG A 9 7.27 -3.81 13.93
N LEU A 10 6.51 -2.95 13.27
CA LEU A 10 6.72 -2.57 11.87
C LEU A 10 8.03 -1.82 11.68
N ALA A 11 8.31 -0.84 12.56
CA ALA A 11 9.57 -0.12 12.63
C ALA A 11 10.73 -1.06 13.02
N ALA A 12 10.52 -1.98 13.97
CA ALA A 12 11.52 -2.96 14.39
C ALA A 12 11.87 -3.92 13.25
N VAL A 13 10.90 -4.38 12.45
CA VAL A 13 11.17 -5.25 11.32
C VAL A 13 11.75 -4.49 10.13
N ARG A 14 11.42 -3.20 9.93
CA ARG A 14 12.12 -2.32 8.97
C ARG A 14 13.59 -2.12 9.39
N ARG A 15 13.82 -1.86 10.68
CA ARG A 15 15.17 -1.80 11.26
C ARG A 15 15.88 -3.14 11.14
N LEU A 16 15.21 -4.26 11.34
CA LEU A 16 15.76 -5.61 11.19
C LEU A 16 16.18 -5.89 9.74
N GLY A 17 15.41 -5.40 8.76
CA GLY A 17 15.75 -5.49 7.34
C GLY A 17 16.99 -4.70 6.97
N LEU A 18 17.05 -3.46 7.45
CA LEU A 18 18.20 -2.59 7.22
C LEU A 18 19.45 -3.10 7.96
N VAL A 19 19.29 -3.63 9.18
CA VAL A 19 20.35 -4.28 9.96
C VAL A 19 20.84 -5.55 9.26
N SER A 20 19.96 -6.38 8.71
CA SER A 20 20.35 -7.57 7.96
C SER A 20 21.14 -7.22 6.69
N LEU A 21 20.76 -6.15 6.00
CA LEU A 21 21.48 -5.64 4.82
C LEU A 21 22.86 -5.10 5.21
N LEU A 22 22.92 -4.26 6.24
CA LEU A 22 24.17 -3.71 6.75
C LEU A 22 25.09 -4.81 7.28
N LEU A 23 24.53 -5.86 7.90
CA LEU A 23 25.29 -7.02 8.36
C LEU A 23 25.83 -7.82 7.16
N ALA A 24 25.03 -8.05 6.11
CA ALA A 24 25.50 -8.71 4.90
C ALA A 24 26.65 -7.92 4.23
N VAL A 25 26.53 -6.59 4.14
CA VAL A 25 27.59 -5.71 3.61
C VAL A 25 28.82 -5.72 4.51
N ALA A 26 28.64 -5.64 5.83
CA ALA A 26 29.74 -5.70 6.79
C ALA A 26 30.47 -7.06 6.75
N CYS A 27 29.74 -8.17 6.55
CA CYS A 27 30.34 -9.48 6.39
C CYS A 27 31.08 -9.62 5.04
N LEU A 28 30.56 -9.05 3.95
CA LEU A 28 31.29 -8.98 2.67
C LEU A 28 32.58 -8.16 2.79
N LEU A 29 32.51 -6.99 3.45
CA LEU A 29 33.68 -6.15 3.71
C LEU A 29 34.67 -6.81 4.67
N GLY A 30 34.19 -7.48 5.71
CA GLY A 30 35.00 -8.27 6.65
C GLY A 30 35.69 -9.44 5.96
N THR A 31 35.00 -10.10 5.01
CA THR A 31 35.60 -11.16 4.20
C THR A 31 36.67 -10.58 3.29
N ALA A 32 36.41 -9.46 2.60
CA ALA A 32 37.41 -8.77 1.79
C ALA A 32 38.64 -8.34 2.61
N GLY A 33 38.44 -7.83 3.83
CA GLY A 33 39.52 -7.48 4.76
C GLY A 33 40.33 -8.68 5.25
N ALA A 34 39.68 -9.79 5.59
CA ALA A 34 40.35 -11.03 5.97
C ALA A 34 41.21 -11.60 4.82
N LEU A 35 40.74 -11.47 3.57
CA LEU A 35 41.48 -11.87 2.38
C LEU A 35 42.70 -10.98 2.09
N MET A 36 42.66 -9.71 2.45
CA MET A 36 43.83 -8.82 2.38
C MET A 36 44.92 -9.19 3.40
N LEU A 37 44.53 -9.82 4.51
CA LEU A 37 45.45 -10.26 5.58
C LEU A 37 45.94 -11.71 5.40
N LEU A 38 45.43 -12.43 4.40
CA LEU A 38 45.72 -13.84 4.14
C LEU A 38 47.20 -14.20 3.89
N PRO A 39 48.09 -13.31 3.41
CA PRO A 39 49.52 -13.64 3.34
C PRO A 39 50.16 -14.01 4.68
N TYR A 40 49.47 -13.78 5.82
CA TYR A 40 49.92 -14.07 7.18
C TYR A 40 49.05 -15.08 7.94
N ALA A 41 48.08 -15.73 7.27
CA ALA A 41 47.04 -16.52 7.92
C ALA A 41 47.48 -17.96 8.25
N GLY A 42 48.03 -18.17 9.45
CA GLY A 42 47.98 -19.47 10.11
C GLY A 42 46.54 -19.90 10.44
N PRO A 43 46.34 -20.90 11.31
CA PRO A 43 45.02 -21.43 11.69
C PRO A 43 43.99 -20.36 12.12
N ALA A 44 44.45 -19.25 12.70
CA ALA A 44 43.61 -18.12 13.08
C ALA A 44 42.95 -17.41 11.88
N GLY A 45 43.66 -17.25 10.76
CA GLY A 45 43.07 -16.63 9.56
C GLY A 45 42.07 -17.55 8.87
N GLN A 46 42.28 -18.87 8.92
CA GLN A 46 41.31 -19.85 8.42
C GLN A 46 40.02 -19.84 9.26
N ALA A 47 40.12 -19.72 10.58
CA ALA A 47 38.97 -19.60 11.46
C ALA A 47 38.18 -18.30 11.25
N ILE A 48 38.87 -17.17 11.01
CA ILE A 48 38.25 -15.88 10.72
C ILE A 48 37.49 -15.94 9.39
N VAL A 49 38.08 -16.51 8.34
CA VAL A 49 37.42 -16.66 7.03
C VAL A 49 36.22 -17.61 7.14
N GLY A 50 36.36 -18.74 7.85
CA GLY A 50 35.26 -19.69 8.06
C GLY A 50 34.10 -19.11 8.87
N GLY A 51 34.40 -18.42 9.98
CA GLY A 51 33.39 -17.75 10.81
C GLY A 51 32.65 -16.64 10.06
N THR A 52 33.37 -15.87 9.25
CA THR A 52 32.75 -14.84 8.40
C THR A 52 31.85 -15.47 7.34
N GLY A 53 32.19 -16.66 6.82
CA GLY A 53 31.35 -17.39 5.87
C GLY A 53 30.04 -17.93 6.42
N LEU A 54 30.06 -18.45 7.64
CA LEU A 54 28.82 -18.85 8.32
C LEU A 54 27.90 -17.65 8.55
N ALA A 55 28.46 -16.48 8.87
CA ALA A 55 27.69 -15.25 9.04
C ALA A 55 27.04 -14.76 7.74
N VAL A 56 27.76 -14.78 6.60
CA VAL A 56 27.22 -14.43 5.27
C VAL A 56 26.07 -15.38 4.89
N ALA A 57 26.25 -16.69 5.07
CA ALA A 57 25.21 -17.67 4.76
C ALA A 57 23.95 -17.49 5.63
N GLY A 58 24.12 -17.20 6.92
CA GLY A 58 23.00 -16.89 7.83
C GLY A 58 22.25 -15.61 7.44
N ALA A 59 22.97 -14.55 7.08
CA ALA A 59 22.38 -13.30 6.62
C ALA A 59 21.63 -13.45 5.29
N ALA A 60 22.20 -14.20 4.35
CA ALA A 60 21.57 -14.56 3.08
C ALA A 60 20.26 -15.34 3.26
N PHE A 61 20.24 -16.31 4.19
CA PHE A 61 19.03 -17.06 4.53
C PHE A 61 17.95 -16.18 5.18
N ALA A 62 18.33 -15.32 6.13
CA ALA A 62 17.42 -14.38 6.77
C ALA A 62 16.83 -13.37 5.76
N PHE A 63 17.65 -12.90 4.82
CA PHE A 63 17.20 -12.03 3.73
C PHE A 63 16.23 -12.74 2.77
N GLY A 64 16.51 -14.00 2.41
CA GLY A 64 15.58 -14.83 1.64
C GLY A 64 14.22 -15.00 2.32
N ARG A 65 14.21 -15.21 3.65
CA ARG A 65 12.97 -15.21 4.46
C ARG A 65 12.26 -13.86 4.43
N MET A 66 12.99 -12.76 4.45
CA MET A 66 12.44 -11.41 4.49
C MET A 66 11.85 -10.96 3.16
N ILE A 67 12.50 -11.31 2.04
CA ILE A 67 11.91 -11.24 0.70
C ILE A 67 10.57 -11.97 0.69
N SER A 68 10.47 -13.16 1.29
CA SER A 68 9.18 -13.88 1.38
C SER A 68 8.09 -13.16 2.19
N LEU A 69 8.42 -12.15 3.00
CA LEU A 69 7.47 -11.39 3.83
C LEU A 69 6.86 -10.15 3.12
N ARG A 70 7.15 -9.94 1.82
CA ARG A 70 6.42 -9.02 0.91
C ARG A 70 6.25 -7.58 1.42
N ARG A 71 7.37 -6.86 1.62
CA ARG A 71 7.36 -5.46 2.12
C ARG A 71 7.75 -4.42 1.05
N PRO A 72 7.28 -3.16 1.19
CA PRO A 72 7.56 -2.12 0.22
C PRO A 72 9.03 -1.74 0.18
N GLY A 73 9.57 -1.57 -1.04
CA GLY A 73 10.96 -1.20 -1.27
C GLY A 73 11.97 -2.35 -1.16
N VAL A 74 11.61 -3.47 -0.53
CA VAL A 74 12.50 -4.64 -0.36
C VAL A 74 12.89 -5.26 -1.69
N ARG A 75 12.03 -5.16 -2.72
CA ARG A 75 12.37 -5.62 -4.08
C ARG A 75 13.56 -4.86 -4.69
N ARG A 76 13.63 -3.52 -4.52
CA ARG A 76 14.76 -2.72 -5.02
C ARG A 76 16.05 -3.07 -4.29
N VAL A 77 15.96 -3.19 -2.97
CA VAL A 77 17.07 -3.65 -2.12
C VAL A 77 17.53 -5.05 -2.55
N GLY A 78 16.58 -5.95 -2.85
CA GLY A 78 16.83 -7.28 -3.43
C GLY A 78 17.75 -7.25 -4.65
N PHE A 79 17.43 -6.43 -5.65
CA PHE A 79 18.26 -6.32 -6.85
C PHE A 79 19.65 -5.74 -6.56
N VAL A 80 19.76 -4.78 -5.65
CA VAL A 80 21.06 -4.24 -5.21
C VAL A 80 21.89 -5.33 -4.54
N THR A 81 21.30 -6.14 -3.67
CA THR A 81 21.98 -7.25 -2.99
C THR A 81 22.43 -8.34 -3.98
N VAL A 82 21.61 -8.66 -4.98
CA VAL A 82 22.00 -9.58 -6.07
C VAL A 82 23.20 -9.01 -6.84
N GLY A 83 23.19 -7.72 -7.17
CA GLY A 83 24.31 -7.05 -7.85
C GLY A 83 25.61 -7.10 -7.04
N LEU A 84 25.55 -6.83 -5.73
CA LEU A 84 26.71 -6.92 -4.84
C LEU A 84 27.25 -8.36 -4.72
N ALA A 85 26.37 -9.35 -4.63
CA ALA A 85 26.77 -10.76 -4.59
C ALA A 85 27.46 -11.21 -5.89
N ALA A 86 26.96 -10.75 -7.05
CA ALA A 86 27.57 -11.02 -8.35
C ALA A 86 28.94 -10.33 -8.50
N ALA A 87 29.06 -9.07 -8.07
CA ALA A 87 30.34 -8.36 -8.08
C ALA A 87 31.38 -9.02 -7.16
N SER A 88 30.94 -9.49 -6.00
CA SER A 88 31.80 -10.26 -5.09
C SER A 88 32.25 -11.59 -5.70
N ALA A 89 31.35 -12.33 -6.36
CA ALA A 89 31.69 -13.55 -7.08
C ALA A 89 32.82 -13.32 -8.10
N VAL A 90 32.75 -12.25 -8.89
CA VAL A 90 33.83 -11.90 -9.86
C VAL A 90 35.16 -11.66 -9.15
N LEU A 91 35.17 -10.92 -8.04
CA LEU A 91 36.37 -10.70 -7.25
C LEU A 91 36.98 -12.01 -6.75
N PHE A 92 36.16 -12.94 -6.26
CA PHE A 92 36.61 -14.25 -5.80
C PHE A 92 37.21 -15.10 -6.93
N ALA A 93 36.62 -15.05 -8.12
CA ALA A 93 37.20 -15.72 -9.29
C ALA A 93 38.59 -15.16 -9.65
N LEU A 94 38.74 -13.83 -9.64
CA LEU A 94 40.03 -13.17 -9.91
C LEU A 94 41.08 -13.51 -8.85
N LEU A 95 40.69 -13.57 -7.57
CA LEU A 95 41.58 -13.97 -6.49
C LEU A 95 42.02 -15.43 -6.59
N ALA A 96 41.13 -16.34 -7.02
CA ALA A 96 41.49 -17.73 -7.27
C ALA A 96 42.62 -17.86 -8.32
N VAL A 97 42.61 -16.99 -9.34
CA VAL A 97 43.66 -16.95 -10.36
C VAL A 97 44.93 -16.27 -9.84
N ALA A 98 44.80 -15.16 -9.10
CA ALA A 98 45.93 -14.39 -8.60
C ALA A 98 46.69 -15.09 -7.46
N ARG A 99 46.03 -16.01 -6.74
CA ARG A 99 46.53 -16.69 -5.54
C ARG A 99 46.25 -18.20 -5.62
N PRO A 100 46.96 -18.94 -6.50
CA PRO A 100 46.72 -20.36 -6.71
C PRO A 100 46.87 -21.20 -5.43
N GLU A 101 47.72 -20.78 -4.50
CA GLU A 101 47.94 -21.40 -3.19
C GLU A 101 46.68 -21.49 -2.30
N ALA A 102 45.71 -20.59 -2.53
CA ALA A 102 44.43 -20.56 -1.82
C ALA A 102 43.23 -20.68 -2.76
N ALA A 103 43.45 -21.08 -4.02
CA ALA A 103 42.42 -21.15 -5.06
C ALA A 103 41.19 -21.98 -4.65
N GLY A 104 41.40 -23.11 -3.96
CA GLY A 104 40.29 -23.96 -3.49
C GLY A 104 39.30 -23.22 -2.60
N TYR A 105 39.78 -22.32 -1.73
CA TYR A 105 38.92 -21.50 -0.88
C TYR A 105 38.17 -20.44 -1.67
N PHE A 106 38.87 -19.73 -2.55
CA PHE A 106 38.24 -18.71 -3.40
C PHE A 106 37.17 -19.30 -4.33
N VAL A 107 37.41 -20.50 -4.87
CA VAL A 107 36.44 -21.23 -5.70
C VAL A 107 35.23 -21.68 -4.88
N ALA A 108 35.42 -22.20 -3.67
CA ALA A 108 34.30 -22.56 -2.80
C ALA A 108 33.39 -21.35 -2.52
N TRP A 109 33.99 -20.18 -2.31
CA TRP A 109 33.28 -18.93 -2.05
C TRP A 109 32.59 -18.32 -3.27
N LEU A 110 33.21 -18.43 -4.43
CA LEU A 110 32.59 -18.12 -5.71
C LEU A 110 31.27 -18.89 -5.88
N VAL A 111 31.28 -20.19 -5.61
CA VAL A 111 30.10 -21.06 -5.73
C VAL A 111 28.97 -20.63 -4.79
N VAL A 112 29.28 -20.29 -3.53
CA VAL A 112 28.29 -19.82 -2.55
C VAL A 112 27.62 -18.51 -3.00
N HIS A 113 28.39 -17.54 -3.48
CA HIS A 113 27.85 -16.26 -3.94
C HIS A 113 27.00 -16.41 -5.19
N LEU A 114 27.42 -17.25 -6.14
CA LEU A 114 26.63 -17.55 -7.34
C LEU A 114 25.33 -18.27 -7.01
N ALA A 115 25.36 -19.24 -6.09
CA ALA A 115 24.16 -19.95 -5.63
C ALA A 115 23.17 -18.99 -4.95
N TYR A 116 23.66 -18.09 -4.08
CA TYR A 116 22.84 -17.07 -3.45
C TYR A 116 22.26 -16.07 -4.46
N ALA A 117 23.08 -15.52 -5.36
CA ALA A 117 22.63 -14.59 -6.39
C ALA A 117 21.57 -15.22 -7.30
N GLY A 118 21.77 -16.49 -7.71
CA GLY A 118 20.82 -17.23 -8.51
C GLY A 118 19.49 -17.49 -7.79
N PHE A 119 19.54 -17.91 -6.52
CA PHE A 119 18.34 -18.11 -5.70
C PHE A 119 17.56 -16.80 -5.48
N ALA A 120 18.24 -15.73 -5.09
CA ALA A 120 17.63 -14.43 -4.86
C ALA A 120 17.05 -13.84 -6.15
N LEU A 121 17.78 -13.95 -7.26
CA LEU A 121 17.31 -13.50 -8.58
C LEU A 121 16.09 -14.30 -9.04
N HIS A 122 16.10 -15.63 -8.91
CA HIS A 122 14.95 -16.47 -9.23
C HIS A 122 13.69 -16.05 -8.46
N ARG A 123 13.83 -15.78 -7.16
CA ARG A 123 12.74 -15.29 -6.32
C ARG A 123 12.29 -13.87 -6.68
N LEU A 124 13.20 -12.97 -7.03
CA LEU A 124 12.89 -11.59 -7.42
C LEU A 124 12.26 -11.50 -8.83
N VAL A 125 12.64 -12.38 -9.75
CA VAL A 125 12.08 -12.47 -11.10
C VAL A 125 10.68 -13.08 -11.06
N ARG A 126 10.46 -14.09 -10.21
CA ARG A 126 9.13 -14.68 -9.95
C ARG A 126 8.33 -13.91 -8.89
N TRP A 127 8.80 -12.73 -8.51
CA TRP A 127 8.05 -11.84 -7.64
C TRP A 127 6.77 -11.40 -8.38
N PRO A 128 5.58 -11.53 -7.78
CA PRO A 128 4.35 -11.12 -8.44
C PRO A 128 4.46 -9.65 -8.86
N THR A 129 4.38 -9.38 -10.17
CA THR A 129 4.54 -8.04 -10.78
C THR A 129 3.24 -7.27 -10.90
N GLY A 130 2.10 -7.85 -10.51
CA GLY A 130 0.93 -7.04 -10.22
C GLY A 130 1.29 -5.99 -9.18
N GLU A 131 0.61 -4.83 -9.23
CA GLU A 131 0.55 -3.90 -8.11
C GLU A 131 -0.11 -4.61 -6.92
N ILE A 132 0.59 -5.56 -6.30
CA ILE A 132 0.27 -5.99 -4.96
C ILE A 132 0.74 -4.83 -4.10
N ALA A 133 -0.24 -4.00 -3.70
CA ALA A 133 -0.14 -3.12 -2.56
C ALA A 133 0.67 -3.85 -1.48
N ASP A 134 1.83 -3.31 -1.12
CA ASP A 134 2.74 -3.90 -0.13
C ASP A 134 2.18 -3.87 1.32
N GLU A 135 0.87 -3.65 1.47
CA GLU A 135 0.12 -3.67 2.72
C GLU A 135 -1.14 -4.53 2.52
N PRO A 136 -1.52 -5.37 3.50
CA PRO A 136 -2.82 -6.04 3.44
C PRO A 136 -3.91 -4.97 3.26
N PRO A 137 -4.92 -5.21 2.40
CA PRO A 137 -5.99 -4.25 2.19
C PRO A 137 -6.54 -3.81 3.54
N VAL A 138 -6.59 -2.50 3.73
CA VAL A 138 -7.03 -1.94 5.00
C VAL A 138 -8.51 -2.26 5.16
N ALA A 139 -8.87 -2.90 6.27
CA ALA A 139 -10.25 -3.19 6.62
C ALA A 139 -10.95 -1.89 7.06
N LEU A 140 -11.29 -1.04 6.09
CA LEU A 140 -12.12 0.14 6.24
C LEU A 140 -13.34 -0.05 5.35
N GLY A 141 -14.51 0.01 5.93
CA GLY A 141 -15.78 0.11 5.25
C GLY A 141 -15.96 1.51 4.66
N ILE A 142 -16.16 1.55 3.35
CA ILE A 142 -16.30 2.79 2.58
C ILE A 142 -17.59 2.69 1.79
N PHE A 143 -18.50 3.65 1.98
CA PHE A 143 -19.70 3.80 1.17
C PHE A 143 -19.51 4.96 0.19
N ILE A 144 -19.83 4.75 -1.09
CA ILE A 144 -19.72 5.78 -2.13
C ILE A 144 -21.11 6.17 -2.59
N SER A 145 -21.59 7.34 -2.15
CA SER A 145 -22.84 7.94 -2.62
C SER A 145 -22.55 8.86 -3.80
N TYR A 146 -23.24 8.66 -4.92
CA TYR A 146 -23.05 9.46 -6.13
C TYR A 146 -24.30 9.50 -6.99
N ARG A 147 -24.41 10.56 -7.82
CA ARG A 147 -25.43 10.64 -8.87
C ARG A 147 -24.86 10.04 -10.16
N ARG A 148 -25.47 8.94 -10.61
CA ARG A 148 -25.09 8.28 -11.88
C ARG A 148 -25.15 9.20 -13.10
N ASP A 149 -26.03 10.19 -13.09
CA ASP A 149 -26.20 11.14 -14.19
C ASP A 149 -25.19 12.29 -14.15
N ASP A 150 -24.34 12.35 -13.12
CA ASP A 150 -23.43 13.46 -12.85
C ASP A 150 -21.96 13.01 -12.93
N SER A 151 -21.60 11.90 -12.29
CA SER A 151 -20.19 11.58 -12.01
C SER A 151 -19.77 10.13 -12.28
N ARG A 152 -20.58 9.34 -13.02
CA ARG A 152 -20.39 7.89 -13.22
C ARG A 152 -18.98 7.46 -13.62
N GLU A 153 -18.38 8.13 -14.60
CA GLU A 153 -17.04 7.77 -15.09
C GLU A 153 -15.95 8.02 -14.03
N THR A 154 -16.02 9.17 -13.35
CA THR A 154 -15.07 9.52 -12.29
C THR A 154 -15.19 8.60 -11.09
N VAL A 155 -16.42 8.19 -10.74
CA VAL A 155 -16.69 7.24 -9.67
C VAL A 155 -16.12 5.86 -9.99
N GLY A 156 -16.20 5.41 -11.25
CA GLY A 156 -15.54 4.17 -11.67
C GLY A 156 -14.03 4.20 -11.41
N ARG A 157 -13.35 5.28 -11.83
CA ARG A 157 -11.91 5.47 -11.58
C ARG A 157 -11.56 5.50 -10.09
N LEU A 158 -12.40 6.16 -9.28
CA LEU A 158 -12.26 6.21 -7.82
C LEU A 158 -12.41 4.82 -7.20
N HIS A 159 -13.47 4.10 -7.56
CA HIS A 159 -13.73 2.73 -7.09
C HIS A 159 -12.60 1.77 -7.43
N ASP A 160 -12.07 1.81 -8.66
CA ASP A 160 -10.95 0.97 -9.07
C ASP A 160 -9.70 1.24 -8.24
N ALA A 161 -9.44 2.50 -7.89
CA ALA A 161 -8.31 2.88 -7.07
C ALA A 161 -8.47 2.49 -5.60
N LEU A 162 -9.67 2.66 -5.04
CA LEU A 162 -9.98 2.20 -3.69
C LEU A 162 -9.89 0.68 -3.59
N SER A 163 -10.38 -0.06 -4.59
CA SER A 163 -10.31 -1.53 -4.65
C SER A 163 -8.88 -2.07 -4.73
N ARG A 164 -7.90 -1.26 -5.14
CA ARG A 164 -6.47 -1.62 -5.07
C ARG A 164 -5.87 -1.43 -3.67
N GLY A 165 -6.47 -0.58 -2.83
CA GLY A 165 -5.89 -0.19 -1.53
C GLY A 165 -6.65 -0.68 -0.28
N PHE A 166 -7.94 -0.97 -0.41
CA PHE A 166 -8.85 -1.37 0.66
C PHE A 166 -9.51 -2.70 0.31
N ASP A 167 -10.14 -3.34 1.29
CA ASP A 167 -10.85 -4.61 1.07
C ASP A 167 -12.07 -4.37 0.17
N PRO A 168 -12.12 -4.93 -1.05
CA PRO A 168 -13.25 -4.73 -1.96
C PRO A 168 -14.59 -5.20 -1.38
N ALA A 169 -14.58 -6.18 -0.47
CA ALA A 169 -15.80 -6.67 0.19
C ALA A 169 -16.39 -5.64 1.18
N ARG A 170 -15.63 -4.60 1.53
CA ARG A 170 -16.04 -3.50 2.42
C ARG A 170 -16.24 -2.18 1.68
N ILE A 171 -16.12 -2.17 0.34
CA ILE A 171 -16.44 -1.00 -0.48
C ILE A 171 -17.86 -1.18 -1.03
N PHE A 172 -18.76 -0.30 -0.62
CA PHE A 172 -20.14 -0.31 -1.05
C PHE A 172 -20.38 0.81 -2.06
N LEU A 173 -20.86 0.42 -3.23
CA LEU A 173 -21.28 1.30 -4.29
C LEU A 173 -22.72 0.91 -4.64
N ASP A 174 -23.64 1.87 -4.61
CA ASP A 174 -24.96 1.72 -5.22
C ASP A 174 -25.78 0.51 -4.69
N VAL A 175 -26.21 0.62 -3.44
CA VAL A 175 -26.75 -0.52 -2.68
C VAL A 175 -28.21 -0.83 -3.03
N ALA A 176 -28.93 0.07 -3.70
CA ALA A 176 -30.36 -0.09 -3.97
C ALA A 176 -30.69 -1.08 -5.10
N GLY A 177 -29.70 -1.51 -5.90
CA GLY A 177 -29.93 -2.36 -7.07
C GLY A 177 -29.87 -3.88 -6.84
N GLN A 178 -29.45 -4.36 -5.67
CA GLN A 178 -28.91 -5.72 -5.57
C GLN A 178 -29.87 -6.81 -5.07
N VAL A 179 -30.96 -6.47 -4.37
CA VAL A 179 -31.89 -7.47 -3.81
C VAL A 179 -33.35 -7.14 -4.14
N PRO A 180 -33.99 -7.86 -5.08
CA PRO A 180 -35.40 -7.68 -5.40
C PRO A 180 -36.30 -7.92 -4.19
N GLY A 181 -37.20 -6.96 -3.89
CA GLY A 181 -38.24 -7.10 -2.87
C GLY A 181 -37.86 -6.66 -1.44
N GLU A 182 -36.60 -6.28 -1.18
CA GLU A 182 -36.22 -5.67 0.09
C GLU A 182 -36.56 -4.16 0.15
N ASP A 183 -36.90 -3.66 1.33
CA ASP A 183 -37.01 -2.22 1.57
C ASP A 183 -35.61 -1.59 1.49
N TYR A 184 -35.39 -0.79 0.46
CA TYR A 184 -34.10 -0.13 0.19
C TYR A 184 -33.60 0.71 1.36
N ARG A 185 -34.49 1.29 2.18
CA ARG A 185 -34.11 2.08 3.37
C ARG A 185 -33.43 1.20 4.42
N THR A 186 -33.90 -0.04 4.55
CA THR A 186 -33.30 -1.05 5.43
C THR A 186 -31.95 -1.50 4.90
N VAL A 187 -31.83 -1.67 3.57
CA VAL A 187 -30.56 -2.02 2.91
C VAL A 187 -29.51 -0.93 3.10
N ILE A 188 -29.86 0.34 2.83
CA ILE A 188 -28.99 1.50 3.04
C ILE A 188 -28.58 1.59 4.51
N GLY A 189 -29.53 1.40 5.45
CA GLY A 189 -29.25 1.37 6.89
C GLY A 189 -28.17 0.35 7.24
N ARG A 190 -28.34 -0.92 6.82
CA ARG A 190 -27.36 -1.99 7.07
C ARG A 190 -26.00 -1.70 6.43
N ALA A 191 -25.97 -1.17 5.21
CA ALA A 191 -24.73 -0.80 4.55
C ALA A 191 -24.01 0.34 5.28
N LEU A 192 -24.75 1.38 5.69
CA LEU A 192 -24.20 2.49 6.47
C LEU A 192 -23.70 2.02 7.84
N ASP A 193 -24.36 1.06 8.48
CA ASP A 193 -23.91 0.50 9.75
C ASP A 193 -22.60 -0.30 9.61
N ALA A 194 -22.35 -0.89 8.44
CA ALA A 194 -21.14 -1.66 8.13
C ALA A 194 -19.92 -0.83 7.70
N VAL A 195 -20.08 0.48 7.52
CA VAL A 195 -19.00 1.39 7.07
C VAL A 195 -18.65 2.44 8.11
N GLU A 196 -17.40 2.89 8.07
CA GLU A 196 -16.87 3.96 8.89
C GLU A 196 -16.88 5.30 8.11
N VAL A 197 -16.64 5.25 6.80
CA VAL A 197 -16.53 6.43 5.93
C VAL A 197 -17.60 6.44 4.84
N VAL A 198 -18.17 7.61 4.58
CA VAL A 198 -19.09 7.86 3.47
C VAL A 198 -18.52 8.93 2.55
N LEU A 199 -18.20 8.56 1.33
CA LEU A 199 -17.77 9.48 0.27
C LEU A 199 -19.00 9.98 -0.47
N VAL A 200 -19.22 11.30 -0.47
CA VAL A 200 -20.32 11.94 -1.21
C VAL A 200 -19.73 12.59 -2.45
N VAL A 201 -19.90 11.97 -3.60
CA VAL A 201 -19.32 12.43 -4.86
C VAL A 201 -20.21 13.50 -5.48
N ILE A 202 -19.72 14.73 -5.47
CA ILE A 202 -20.41 15.93 -5.95
C ILE A 202 -19.77 16.35 -7.27
N GLY A 203 -20.51 16.19 -8.36
CA GLY A 203 -20.17 16.77 -9.66
C GLY A 203 -20.95 18.05 -9.95
N PRO A 204 -20.77 18.65 -11.13
CA PRO A 204 -21.25 19.99 -11.44
C PRO A 204 -22.77 20.14 -11.41
N ARG A 205 -23.52 19.05 -11.62
CA ARG A 205 -24.99 19.07 -11.65
C ARG A 205 -25.61 18.45 -10.40
N TRP A 206 -24.80 18.02 -9.43
CA TRP A 206 -25.26 17.26 -8.26
C TRP A 206 -26.43 17.91 -7.52
N LEU A 207 -26.38 19.25 -7.39
CA LEU A 207 -27.36 20.09 -6.70
C LEU A 207 -28.65 20.30 -7.53
N ASP A 208 -28.50 20.47 -8.84
CA ASP A 208 -29.55 21.02 -9.71
C ASP A 208 -30.23 19.97 -10.60
N ILE A 209 -29.83 18.70 -10.54
CA ILE A 209 -30.52 17.63 -11.26
C ILE A 209 -31.98 17.56 -10.80
N THR A 210 -32.89 17.56 -11.77
CA THR A 210 -34.33 17.52 -11.56
C THR A 210 -34.94 16.15 -11.87
N ASP A 211 -36.12 15.89 -11.30
CA ASP A 211 -37.00 14.78 -11.67
C ASP A 211 -37.74 15.06 -12.99
N ALA A 212 -38.58 14.12 -13.43
CA ALA A 212 -39.38 14.27 -14.66
C ALA A 212 -40.40 15.44 -14.60
N GLN A 213 -40.67 15.96 -13.40
CA GLN A 213 -41.58 17.07 -13.13
C GLN A 213 -40.82 18.40 -12.97
N GLY A 214 -39.50 18.42 -13.15
CA GLY A 214 -38.67 19.62 -13.05
C GLY A 214 -38.35 20.05 -11.62
N ARG A 215 -38.66 19.24 -10.60
CA ARG A 215 -38.30 19.51 -9.20
C ARG A 215 -36.89 19.01 -8.93
N ARG A 216 -36.07 19.74 -8.16
CA ARG A 216 -34.73 19.27 -7.80
C ARG A 216 -34.86 17.97 -7.02
N ARG A 217 -34.08 16.96 -7.41
CA ARG A 217 -34.13 15.64 -6.78
C ARG A 217 -33.73 15.69 -5.31
N LEU A 218 -32.81 16.57 -4.91
CA LEU A 218 -32.45 16.73 -3.49
C LEU A 218 -33.62 17.24 -2.64
N ASP A 219 -34.58 17.97 -3.22
CA ASP A 219 -35.75 18.45 -2.48
C ASP A 219 -36.81 17.34 -2.29
N ASP A 220 -36.71 16.25 -3.05
CA ASP A 220 -37.55 15.05 -2.89
C ASP A 220 -37.06 14.20 -1.70
N PRO A 221 -37.89 13.98 -0.66
CA PRO A 221 -37.54 13.11 0.45
C PRO A 221 -37.32 11.64 0.05
N GLU A 222 -37.79 11.22 -1.13
CA GLU A 222 -37.62 9.87 -1.65
C GLU A 222 -36.36 9.71 -2.54
N ASP A 223 -35.60 10.79 -2.80
CA ASP A 223 -34.37 10.69 -3.57
C ASP A 223 -33.29 9.92 -2.81
N MET A 224 -32.77 8.88 -3.46
CA MET A 224 -31.82 7.96 -2.85
C MET A 224 -30.55 8.63 -2.33
N VAL A 225 -29.97 9.55 -3.11
CA VAL A 225 -28.74 10.26 -2.69
C VAL A 225 -29.03 11.14 -1.48
N ARG A 226 -30.20 11.81 -1.43
CA ARG A 226 -30.63 12.54 -0.24
C ARG A 226 -30.70 11.60 0.97
N ILE A 227 -31.42 10.48 0.85
CA ILE A 227 -31.62 9.51 1.95
C ILE A 227 -30.27 8.98 2.46
N GLU A 228 -29.36 8.60 1.57
CA GLU A 228 -28.02 8.11 1.92
C GLU A 228 -27.21 9.14 2.71
N VAL A 229 -27.13 10.38 2.19
CA VAL A 229 -26.32 11.44 2.80
C VAL A 229 -26.94 11.90 4.13
N GLU A 230 -28.25 12.09 4.18
CA GLU A 230 -28.98 12.42 5.40
C GLU A 230 -28.77 11.34 6.47
N SER A 231 -28.93 10.06 6.09
CA SER A 231 -28.74 8.92 6.98
C SER A 231 -27.31 8.82 7.51
N ALA A 232 -26.30 9.10 6.67
CA ALA A 232 -24.90 9.11 7.06
C ALA A 232 -24.58 10.23 8.05
N LEU A 233 -25.10 11.44 7.79
CA LEU A 233 -24.92 12.61 8.67
C LEU A 233 -25.59 12.37 10.03
N GLN A 234 -26.83 11.86 10.05
CA GLN A 234 -27.56 11.57 11.29
C GLN A 234 -26.87 10.51 12.15
N ARG A 235 -26.22 9.52 11.53
CA ARG A 235 -25.45 8.47 12.20
C ARG A 235 -24.06 8.92 12.65
N GLY A 236 -23.68 10.17 12.39
CA GLY A 236 -22.35 10.69 12.72
C GLY A 236 -21.21 10.01 11.98
N LYS A 237 -21.47 9.42 10.80
CA LYS A 237 -20.43 8.81 9.96
C LYS A 237 -19.43 9.87 9.51
N GLN A 238 -18.21 9.44 9.17
CA GLN A 238 -17.25 10.36 8.57
C GLN A 238 -17.66 10.63 7.11
N VAL A 239 -18.43 11.68 6.91
CA VAL A 239 -18.87 12.13 5.59
C VAL A 239 -17.81 13.02 4.96
N ILE A 240 -17.28 12.59 3.81
CA ILE A 240 -16.26 13.30 3.04
C ILE A 240 -16.86 13.69 1.68
N PRO A 241 -17.13 14.97 1.43
CA PRO A 241 -17.48 15.44 0.09
C PRO A 241 -16.28 15.26 -0.84
N VAL A 242 -16.51 14.64 -2.00
CA VAL A 242 -15.51 14.43 -3.04
C VAL A 242 -15.93 15.24 -4.27
N LEU A 243 -15.24 16.35 -4.52
CA LEU A 243 -15.58 17.27 -5.61
C LEU A 243 -14.94 16.78 -6.90
N VAL A 244 -15.74 16.51 -7.93
CA VAL A 244 -15.24 16.01 -9.22
C VAL A 244 -15.56 16.98 -10.34
N GLN A 245 -14.81 16.89 -11.45
CA GLN A 245 -15.09 17.63 -12.69
C GLN A 245 -15.19 19.17 -12.48
N GLY A 246 -14.44 19.72 -11.53
CA GLY A 246 -14.45 21.14 -11.21
C GLY A 246 -15.65 21.62 -10.39
N ALA A 247 -16.44 20.71 -9.82
CA ALA A 247 -17.52 21.05 -8.90
C ALA A 247 -17.01 21.82 -7.67
N THR A 248 -17.88 22.64 -7.11
CA THR A 248 -17.66 23.39 -5.87
C THR A 248 -18.59 22.87 -4.78
N MET A 249 -18.26 23.16 -3.52
CA MET A 249 -19.16 22.83 -2.41
C MET A 249 -20.46 23.63 -2.53
N PRO A 250 -21.64 22.99 -2.41
CA PRO A 250 -22.89 23.69 -2.26
C PRO A 250 -22.91 24.55 -1.00
N ALA A 251 -23.52 25.73 -1.09
CA ALA A 251 -23.84 26.55 0.10
C ALA A 251 -24.93 25.86 0.94
N ASP A 252 -24.95 26.10 2.25
CA ASP A 252 -25.91 25.47 3.15
C ASP A 252 -27.36 25.89 2.86
N GLU A 253 -27.59 27.12 2.38
CA GLU A 253 -28.93 27.59 2.01
C GLU A 253 -29.47 26.95 0.72
N ALA A 254 -28.58 26.42 -0.12
CA ALA A 254 -28.96 25.74 -1.34
C ALA A 254 -29.39 24.28 -1.10
N LEU A 255 -29.05 23.74 0.08
CA LEU A 255 -29.33 22.37 0.51
C LEU A 255 -30.64 22.29 1.29
N PRO A 256 -31.37 21.16 1.22
CA PRO A 256 -32.42 20.85 2.18
C PRO A 256 -31.87 20.90 3.61
N ALA A 257 -32.70 21.32 4.59
CA ALA A 257 -32.27 21.51 5.97
C ALA A 257 -31.57 20.28 6.59
N ALA A 258 -31.99 19.06 6.23
CA ALA A 258 -31.39 17.82 6.70
C ALA A 258 -29.96 17.58 6.16
N LEU A 259 -29.60 18.21 5.03
CA LEU A 259 -28.29 18.11 4.39
C LEU A 259 -27.39 19.31 4.66
N ALA A 260 -27.88 20.38 5.28
CA ALA A 260 -27.09 21.57 5.62
C ALA A 260 -25.73 21.25 6.29
N PRO A 261 -25.62 20.25 7.21
CA PRO A 261 -24.32 19.87 7.79
C PRO A 261 -23.26 19.39 6.78
N LEU A 262 -23.64 19.01 5.55
CA LEU A 262 -22.71 18.63 4.48
C LEU A 262 -21.85 19.81 4.03
N ALA A 263 -22.42 21.03 3.96
CA ALA A 263 -21.72 22.23 3.49
C ALA A 263 -20.51 22.58 4.37
N PHE A 264 -20.52 22.16 5.63
CA PHE A 264 -19.46 22.42 6.60
C PHE A 264 -18.41 21.29 6.69
N ARG A 265 -18.48 20.28 5.82
CA ARG A 265 -17.47 19.21 5.76
C ARG A 265 -16.30 19.64 4.90
N ILE A 266 -15.08 19.26 5.31
CA ILE A 266 -13.88 19.48 4.50
C ILE A 266 -13.93 18.58 3.27
N ALA A 267 -13.98 19.19 2.10
CA ALA A 267 -14.07 18.49 0.84
C ALA A 267 -12.69 18.03 0.34
N SER A 268 -12.65 16.88 -0.32
CA SER A 268 -11.49 16.39 -1.07
C SER A 268 -11.70 16.64 -2.57
N PRO A 269 -10.96 17.56 -3.20
CA PRO A 269 -11.07 17.75 -4.64
C PRO A 269 -10.41 16.60 -5.38
N LEU A 270 -11.07 16.09 -6.43
CA LEU A 270 -10.51 15.22 -7.46
C LEU A 270 -10.54 15.98 -8.78
N ARG A 271 -9.53 16.83 -9.01
CA ARG A 271 -9.46 17.66 -10.20
C ARG A 271 -9.26 16.79 -11.45
N PRO A 272 -9.68 17.26 -12.64
CA PRO A 272 -9.38 16.59 -13.91
C PRO A 272 -7.88 16.38 -14.13
N ASP A 273 -7.54 15.57 -15.13
CA ASP A 273 -6.15 15.40 -15.56
C ASP A 273 -5.53 16.77 -15.93
N PRO A 274 -4.26 17.02 -15.53
CA PRO A 274 -3.26 16.07 -15.05
C PRO A 274 -3.23 15.84 -13.52
N ASP A 275 -4.02 16.57 -12.74
CA ASP A 275 -3.97 16.54 -11.26
C ASP A 275 -4.64 15.30 -10.65
N PHE A 276 -5.57 14.68 -11.38
CA PHE A 276 -6.43 13.60 -10.90
C PHE A 276 -5.72 12.54 -10.06
N ARG A 277 -4.60 12.00 -10.59
CA ARG A 277 -3.87 10.91 -9.93
C ARG A 277 -3.30 11.34 -8.58
N THR A 278 -2.79 12.57 -8.49
CA THR A 278 -2.19 13.10 -7.26
C THR A 278 -3.26 13.34 -6.20
N ASP A 279 -4.39 13.92 -6.61
CA ASP A 279 -5.51 14.18 -5.71
C ASP A 279 -6.14 12.87 -5.21
N LEU A 280 -6.29 11.88 -6.08
CA LEU A 280 -6.75 10.54 -5.74
C LEU A 280 -5.82 9.85 -4.74
N GLN A 281 -4.50 9.96 -4.93
CA GLN A 281 -3.54 9.40 -3.97
C GLN A 281 -3.67 10.07 -2.60
N ARG A 282 -3.82 11.39 -2.54
CA ARG A 282 -4.04 12.12 -1.28
C ARG A 282 -5.30 11.65 -0.55
N LEU A 283 -6.40 11.43 -1.28
CA LEU A 283 -7.63 10.88 -0.70
C LEU A 283 -7.40 9.48 -0.14
N VAL A 284 -6.76 8.59 -0.90
CA VAL A 284 -6.43 7.24 -0.46
C VAL A 284 -5.57 7.26 0.80
N ASP A 285 -4.54 8.10 0.85
CA ASP A 285 -3.64 8.22 2.00
C ASP A 285 -4.38 8.74 3.24
N ALA A 286 -5.29 9.71 3.07
CA ALA A 286 -6.14 10.22 4.15
C ALA A 286 -7.09 9.14 4.70
N LEU A 287 -7.68 8.32 3.82
CA LEU A 287 -8.54 7.20 4.21
C LEU A 287 -7.75 6.10 4.94
N ARG A 288 -6.52 5.79 4.48
CA ARG A 288 -5.63 4.86 5.19
C ARG A 288 -5.31 5.35 6.60
N ALA A 289 -4.92 6.62 6.73
CA ALA A 289 -4.65 7.23 8.03
C ALA A 289 -5.87 7.19 8.95
N HIS A 290 -7.07 7.40 8.41
CA HIS A 290 -8.31 7.30 9.19
C HIS A 290 -8.57 5.88 9.72
N ALA A 291 -8.37 4.87 8.89
CA ALA A 291 -8.54 3.47 9.27
C ALA A 291 -7.51 3.01 10.31
N GLU A 292 -6.33 3.61 10.33
CA GLU A 292 -5.33 3.37 11.36
C GLU A 292 -5.75 4.00 12.70
N GLY A 293 -6.31 5.22 12.68
CA GLY A 293 -6.80 5.92 13.87
C GLY A 293 -8.06 5.32 14.50
N HIS A 294 -8.94 4.69 13.72
CA HIS A 294 -10.17 4.05 14.22
C HIS A 294 -9.96 2.72 14.94
N LYS A 295 -8.74 2.20 14.91
CA LYS A 295 -8.46 0.98 15.64
C LYS A 295 -8.45 1.29 17.15
N ASP A 296 -8.07 2.47 17.61
CA ASP A 296 -7.88 2.77 19.05
C ASP A 296 -9.16 3.10 19.83
#